data_AF-A0A2G9UI62-F1
#
_entry.id   AF-A0A2G9UI62-F1
#
_cell.length_a   1.000
_cell.length_b   1.000
_cell.length_c   1.000
_cell.angle_alpha   90.00
_cell.angle_beta   90.00
_cell.angle_gamma   90.00
#
_symmetry.space_group_name_H-M   'P 1'
#
loop_
_entity.id
_entity.type
_entity.pdbx_description
1 polymer ?
#
loop_
_entity_poly.entity_id
_entity_poly.type
_entity_poly.pdbx_seq_one_letter_code
_entity_poly.pdbx_strand_id
1 'polypeptide(L)'
;MDTLTAGLDDTAAYLDDIIVTAKTIDEHNTRLEAVFRRIQDFGFRLRLEKCSLLRTEIRYLGFMINADGRRPDRAKVDAIQTMPVPKDVSELRASLGLVNFYGTFVRELHNLRAPLDAFTNKDAAYI
;
A
#
# COMPACT_ATOMS: atom_id res chain seq x y z
N MET A 1 -2.34 -8.07 -15.25
CA MET A 1 -1.16 -7.48 -14.58
C MET A 1 -0.30 -8.56 -13.95
N ASP A 2 -0.89 -9.54 -13.27
CA ASP A 2 -0.15 -10.72 -12.78
C ASP A 2 0.60 -11.48 -13.90
N THR A 3 -0.01 -11.62 -15.08
CA THR A 3 0.65 -12.20 -16.27
C THR A 3 1.78 -11.31 -16.81
N LEU A 4 1.69 -9.99 -16.61
CA LEU A 4 2.69 -9.05 -17.07
C LEU A 4 3.97 -9.24 -16.26
N THR A 5 3.89 -9.28 -14.93
CA THR A 5 5.07 -9.47 -14.08
C THR A 5 5.47 -10.93 -13.87
N ALA A 6 4.69 -11.89 -14.39
CA ALA A 6 4.99 -13.31 -14.27
C ALA A 6 6.39 -13.65 -14.83
N GLY A 7 7.18 -14.35 -14.00
CA GLY A 7 8.54 -14.76 -14.31
C GLY A 7 9.59 -13.64 -14.25
N LEU A 8 9.24 -12.45 -13.74
CA LEU A 8 10.19 -11.38 -13.47
C LEU A 8 10.54 -11.36 -11.99
N ASP A 9 11.82 -11.52 -11.67
CA ASP A 9 12.31 -11.55 -10.29
C ASP A 9 12.13 -10.19 -9.60
N ASP A 10 11.79 -10.24 -8.31
CA ASP A 10 11.66 -9.07 -7.41
C ASP A 10 10.86 -7.91 -8.02
N THR A 11 9.85 -8.28 -8.81
CA THR A 11 8.91 -7.39 -9.48
C THR A 11 7.50 -7.76 -9.02
N ALA A 12 6.70 -6.75 -8.68
CA ALA A 12 5.30 -6.95 -8.36
C ALA A 12 4.43 -5.93 -9.10
N ALA A 13 3.18 -6.30 -9.34
CA ALA A 13 2.17 -5.41 -9.88
C ALA A 13 0.90 -5.49 -9.02
N TYR A 14 0.23 -4.36 -8.88
CA TYR A 14 -1.11 -4.28 -8.30
C TYR A 14 -1.93 -3.31 -9.13
N LEU A 15 -2.91 -3.83 -9.85
CA LEU A 15 -3.62 -3.07 -10.89
C LEU A 15 -2.58 -2.37 -11.79
N ASP A 16 -2.66 -1.05 -11.93
CA ASP A 16 -1.81 -0.26 -12.82
C ASP A 16 -0.41 0.07 -12.25
N ASP A 17 -0.15 -0.24 -10.98
CA ASP A 17 1.10 0.13 -10.30
C ASP A 17 2.08 -1.05 -10.29
N ILE A 18 3.24 -0.86 -10.94
CA ILE A 18 4.35 -1.82 -10.98
C ILE A 18 5.49 -1.33 -10.11
N ILE A 19 6.06 -2.22 -9.30
CA ILE A 19 7.26 -2.00 -8.51
C ILE A 19 8.35 -2.98 -8.93
N VAL A 20 9.57 -2.47 -9.11
CA VAL A 20 10.77 -3.23 -9.41
C VAL A 20 11.77 -2.94 -8.30
N THR A 21 12.35 -3.99 -7.71
CA THR A 21 13.35 -3.86 -6.64
C THR A 21 14.58 -4.69 -6.94
N ALA A 22 15.73 -4.29 -6.38
CA ALA A 22 16.98 -5.06 -6.47
C ALA A 22 17.96 -4.63 -5.38
N LYS A 23 19.03 -5.42 -5.19
CA LYS A 23 20.08 -5.12 -4.20
C LYS A 23 21.15 -4.19 -4.76
N THR A 24 21.39 -4.25 -6.06
CA THR A 24 22.37 -3.40 -6.76
C THR A 24 21.73 -2.63 -7.91
N ILE A 25 22.39 -1.56 -8.35
CA ILE A 25 21.94 -0.76 -9.49
C ILE A 25 21.96 -1.56 -10.80
N ASP A 26 22.94 -2.45 -10.97
CA ASP A 26 23.09 -3.25 -12.18
C ASP A 26 21.97 -4.30 -12.28
N GLU A 27 21.66 -4.98 -11.16
CA GLU A 27 20.49 -5.86 -11.06
C GLU A 27 19.19 -5.09 -11.32
N HIS A 28 19.05 -3.89 -10.74
CA HIS A 28 17.87 -3.07 -10.93
C HIS A 28 17.70 -2.70 -12.41
N ASN A 29 18.76 -2.26 -13.09
CA ASN A 29 18.69 -1.86 -14.49
C ASN A 29 18.32 -3.05 -15.37
N THR A 30 18.92 -4.21 -15.13
CA THR A 30 18.61 -5.46 -15.85
C THR A 30 17.13 -5.83 -15.71
N ARG A 31 16.58 -5.75 -14.50
CA ARG A 31 15.16 -6.04 -14.23
C ARG A 31 14.23 -5.00 -14.86
N LEU A 32 14.60 -3.73 -14.76
CA LEU A 32 13.83 -2.63 -15.32
C LEU A 32 13.70 -2.75 -16.85
N GLU A 33 14.78 -3.12 -17.53
CA GLU A 33 14.74 -3.42 -18.96
C GLU A 33 13.80 -4.58 -19.30
N ALA A 34 13.82 -5.67 -18.53
CA ALA A 34 12.92 -6.80 -18.74
C ALA A 34 11.45 -6.39 -18.57
N VAL A 35 11.15 -5.57 -17.56
CA VAL A 35 9.81 -5.01 -17.31
C VAL A 35 9.38 -4.11 -18.47
N PHE A 36 10.26 -3.22 -18.95
CA PHE A 36 9.94 -2.35 -20.08
C PHE A 36 9.67 -3.11 -21.38
N ARG A 37 10.48 -4.13 -21.69
CA ARG A 37 10.22 -5.02 -22.84
C ARG A 37 8.85 -5.67 -22.72
N ARG A 38 8.53 -6.20 -21.55
CA ARG A 38 7.24 -6.85 -21.31
C ARG A 38 6.05 -5.90 -21.43
N ILE A 39 6.17 -4.68 -20.90
CA ILE A 39 5.15 -3.63 -21.06
C ILE A 39 4.92 -3.35 -22.55
N GLN A 40 6.00 -3.22 -23.32
CA GLN A 40 5.93 -3.00 -24.76
C GLN A 40 5.30 -4.18 -25.50
N ASP A 41 5.67 -5.42 -25.18
CA ASP A 41 5.14 -6.65 -25.80
C ASP A 41 3.62 -6.78 -25.60
N PHE A 42 3.12 -6.36 -24.43
CA PHE A 42 1.69 -6.34 -24.12
C PHE A 42 0.97 -5.10 -24.67
N GLY A 43 1.69 -4.16 -25.30
CA GLY A 43 1.12 -2.94 -25.88
C GLY A 43 0.73 -1.86 -24.85
N PHE A 44 1.21 -1.96 -23.61
CA PHE A 44 0.98 -0.94 -22.60
C PHE A 44 1.92 0.25 -22.78
N ARG A 45 1.54 1.40 -22.22
CA ARG A 45 2.33 2.62 -22.23
C ARG A 45 2.54 3.17 -20.83
N LEU A 46 3.76 3.60 -20.55
CA LEU A 46 4.12 4.28 -19.31
C LEU A 46 3.89 5.79 -19.43
N ARG A 47 3.42 6.40 -18.35
CA ARG A 47 3.40 7.87 -18.20
C ARG A 47 4.65 8.27 -17.43
N LEU A 48 5.66 8.77 -18.12
CA LEU A 48 6.98 9.05 -17.55
C LEU A 48 6.90 9.99 -16.33
N GLU A 49 6.01 10.97 -16.34
CA GLU A 49 5.76 11.91 -15.24
C GLU A 49 5.31 11.23 -13.93
N LYS A 50 4.74 10.02 -14.03
CA LYS A 50 4.29 9.22 -12.88
C LYS A 50 5.32 8.16 -12.47
N CYS A 51 6.37 7.95 -13.25
CA CYS A 51 7.39 6.95 -12.95
C CYS A 51 8.41 7.52 -11.95
N SER A 52 8.66 6.77 -10.88
CA SER A 52 9.77 7.04 -9.95
C SER A 52 10.87 6.00 -10.18
N LEU A 53 11.90 6.37 -10.94
CA LEU A 53 13.00 5.47 -11.30
C LEU A 53 14.24 5.70 -10.44
N LEU A 54 14.98 4.61 -10.17
CA LEU A 54 16.29 4.62 -9.49
C LEU A 54 16.28 5.37 -8.16
N ARG A 55 15.27 5.11 -7.32
CA ARG A 55 15.13 5.70 -6.00
C ARG A 55 15.50 4.68 -4.92
N THR A 56 16.12 5.17 -3.85
CA THR A 56 16.41 4.37 -2.64
C THR A 56 15.17 4.22 -1.73
N GLU A 57 14.18 5.09 -1.90
CA GLU A 57 12.88 5.01 -1.24
C GLU A 57 11.78 5.40 -2.24
N ILE A 58 10.69 4.61 -2.26
CA ILE A 58 9.53 4.87 -3.11
C ILE A 58 8.22 4.74 -2.34
N ARG A 59 7.20 5.40 -2.88
CA ARG A 59 5.82 5.26 -2.44
C ARG A 59 5.10 4.24 -3.30
N TYR A 60 4.51 3.22 -2.69
CA TYR A 60 3.77 2.17 -3.38
C TYR A 60 2.56 1.73 -2.54
N LEU A 61 1.35 1.82 -3.11
CA LEU A 61 0.09 1.38 -2.48
C LEU A 61 -0.16 1.92 -1.06
N GLY A 62 0.19 3.19 -0.80
CA GLY A 62 0.01 3.80 0.53
C GLY A 62 1.12 3.47 1.54
N PHE A 63 2.20 2.81 1.09
CA PHE A 63 3.37 2.52 1.90
C PHE A 63 4.61 3.22 1.35
N MET A 64 5.55 3.51 2.24
CA MET A 64 6.93 3.83 1.88
C MET A 64 7.77 2.55 1.94
N ILE A 65 8.57 2.32 0.91
CA ILE A 65 9.42 1.13 0.77
C ILE A 65 10.85 1.58 0.53
N ASN A 66 11.78 1.06 1.33
CA ASN A 66 13.21 1.32 1.24
C ASN A 66 14.01 0.06 1.65
N ALA A 67 15.32 0.21 1.86
CA ALA A 67 16.20 -0.89 2.29
C ALA A 67 15.85 -1.49 3.68
N ASP A 68 15.19 -0.73 4.55
CA ASP A 68 14.74 -1.19 5.88
C ASP A 68 13.42 -1.98 5.82
N GLY A 69 12.80 -2.02 4.64
CA GLY A 69 11.54 -2.70 4.39
C GLY A 69 10.40 -1.75 4.07
N ARG A 70 9.20 -2.07 4.57
CA ARG A 70 7.96 -1.35 4.29
C ARG A 70 7.44 -0.67 5.54
N ARG A 71 6.97 0.57 5.43
CA ARG A 71 6.29 1.31 6.50
C ARG A 71 5.08 2.08 5.97
N PRO A 72 4.09 2.41 6.83
CA PRO A 72 2.99 3.29 6.45
C PRO A 72 3.51 4.63 5.91
N ASP A 73 2.82 5.16 4.91
CA ASP A 73 3.05 6.54 4.49
C ASP A 73 2.62 7.52 5.58
N ARG A 74 3.53 8.42 5.98
CA ARG A 74 3.30 9.40 7.02
C ARG A 74 2.08 10.27 6.73
N ALA A 75 1.87 10.69 5.48
CA ALA A 75 0.70 11.50 5.13
C ALA A 75 -0.63 10.76 5.37
N LYS A 76 -0.65 9.43 5.19
CA LYS A 76 -1.82 8.60 5.49
C LYS A 76 -2.01 8.37 6.98
N VAL A 77 -0.91 8.20 7.72
CA VAL A 77 -0.94 8.10 9.19
C VAL A 77 -1.44 9.40 9.81
N ASP A 78 -0.90 10.54 9.38
CA ASP A 78 -1.30 11.86 9.87
C ASP A 78 -2.80 12.09 9.60
N ALA A 79 -3.29 11.72 8.42
CA ALA A 79 -4.71 11.82 8.09
C ALA A 79 -5.60 10.98 9.04
N ILE A 80 -5.17 9.77 9.43
CA ILE A 80 -5.87 8.94 10.43
C ILE A 80 -5.86 9.60 11.81
N GLN A 81 -4.72 10.15 12.22
CA GLN A 81 -4.57 10.80 13.53
C GLN A 81 -5.45 12.05 13.67
N THR A 82 -5.70 12.76 12.58
CA THR A 82 -6.55 13.94 12.55
C THR A 82 -8.01 13.65 12.18
N MET A 83 -8.41 12.38 12.06
CA MET A 83 -9.81 12.05 11.78
C MET A 83 -10.71 12.56 12.91
N PRO A 84 -11.89 13.10 12.58
CA PRO A 84 -12.86 13.45 13.59
C PRO A 84 -13.34 12.20 14.34
N VAL A 85 -13.76 12.39 15.58
CA VAL A 85 -14.44 11.33 16.34
C VAL A 85 -15.70 10.91 15.55
N PRO A 86 -15.87 9.62 15.23
CA PRO A 86 -17.02 9.19 14.47
C PRO A 86 -18.31 9.46 15.27
N LYS A 87 -19.38 9.85 14.59
CA LYS A 87 -20.66 10.24 15.20
C LYS A 87 -21.74 9.18 15.03
N ASP A 88 -21.49 8.19 14.19
CA ASP A 88 -22.38 7.07 13.97
C ASP A 88 -21.61 5.79 13.65
N VAL A 89 -22.34 4.68 13.58
CA VAL A 89 -21.80 3.35 13.29
C VAL A 89 -21.15 3.27 11.90
N SER A 90 -21.64 4.03 10.91
CA SER A 90 -21.09 4.02 9.55
C SER A 90 -19.73 4.71 9.53
N GLU A 91 -19.61 5.88 10.15
CA GLU A 91 -18.35 6.59 10.32
C GLU A 91 -17.35 5.77 11.16
N LEU A 92 -17.82 5.10 12.22
CA LEU A 92 -16.97 4.23 13.03
C LEU A 92 -16.40 3.08 12.19
N ARG A 93 -17.24 2.39 11.42
CA ARG A 93 -16.80 1.30 10.52
C ARG A 93 -15.78 1.81 9.49
N ALA A 94 -16.00 2.99 8.92
CA ALA A 94 -15.06 3.60 7.98
C ALA A 94 -13.71 3.90 8.64
N SER A 95 -13.71 4.49 9.84
CA SER A 95 -12.50 4.77 10.62
C SER A 95 -11.75 3.48 10.97
N LEU A 96 -12.45 2.47 11.49
CA LEU A 96 -11.86 1.17 11.83
C LEU A 96 -11.30 0.46 10.59
N GLY A 97 -11.97 0.56 9.44
CA GLY A 97 -11.47 0.03 8.17
C GLY A 97 -10.14 0.68 7.76
N LEU A 98 -10.01 1.99 7.93
CA LEU A 98 -8.79 2.72 7.60
C LEU A 98 -7.63 2.38 8.56
N VAL A 99 -7.91 2.27 9.86
CA VAL A 99 -6.92 1.79 10.85
C VAL A 99 -6.48 0.37 10.51
N ASN A 100 -7.42 -0.51 10.15
CA ASN A 100 -7.14 -1.90 9.81
C ASN A 100 -6.25 -2.05 8.58
N PHE A 101 -6.30 -1.12 7.62
CA PHE A 101 -5.41 -1.11 6.45
C PHE A 101 -3.92 -1.09 6.85
N TYR A 102 -3.58 -0.44 7.97
CA TYR A 102 -2.22 -0.40 8.53
C TYR A 102 -2.03 -1.35 9.73
N GLY A 103 -2.99 -2.24 9.99
CA GLY A 103 -3.04 -3.02 11.23
C GLY A 103 -1.86 -3.96 11.45
N THR A 104 -1.19 -4.40 10.38
CA THR A 104 0.03 -5.22 10.46
C THR A 104 1.20 -4.50 11.15
N PHE A 105 1.16 -3.16 11.25
CA PHE A 105 2.16 -2.34 11.93
C PHE A 105 1.79 -2.02 13.39
N VAL A 106 0.57 -2.36 13.83
CA VAL A 106 0.06 -2.07 15.16
C VAL A 106 -0.03 -3.38 15.95
N ARG A 107 0.93 -3.58 16.86
CA ARG A 107 0.92 -4.72 17.76
C ARG A 107 -0.37 -4.69 18.59
N GLU A 108 -1.03 -5.83 18.70
CA GLU A 108 -2.26 -5.99 19.50
C GLU A 108 -3.45 -5.14 19.01
N LEU A 109 -3.49 -4.77 17.73
CA LEU A 109 -4.62 -4.01 17.18
C LEU A 109 -5.98 -4.65 17.50
N HIS A 110 -6.08 -5.99 17.46
CA HIS A 110 -7.30 -6.70 17.79
C HIS A 110 -7.81 -6.39 19.21
N ASN A 111 -6.93 -6.33 20.21
CA ASN A 111 -7.28 -6.01 21.60
C ASN A 111 -7.69 -4.54 21.73
N LEU A 112 -6.94 -3.64 21.09
CA LEU A 112 -7.23 -2.21 21.09
C LEU A 112 -8.56 -1.88 20.39
N ARG A 113 -8.90 -2.66 19.36
CA ARG A 113 -10.09 -2.47 18.52
C ARG A 113 -11.34 -3.13 19.10
N ALA A 114 -11.20 -4.22 19.86
CA ALA A 114 -12.31 -4.96 20.45
C ALA A 114 -13.42 -4.09 21.09
N PRO A 115 -13.12 -3.08 21.95
CA PRO A 115 -14.16 -2.23 22.53
C PRO A 115 -14.91 -1.41 21.48
N LEU A 116 -14.24 -1.00 20.39
CA LEU A 116 -14.84 -0.24 19.30
C LEU A 116 -15.69 -1.14 18.39
N ASP A 117 -15.25 -2.37 18.12
CA ASP A 117 -16.03 -3.32 17.32
C ASP A 117 -17.39 -3.63 17.97
N ALA A 118 -17.49 -3.63 19.30
CA ALA A 118 -18.74 -3.81 20.02
C ALA A 118 -19.81 -2.78 19.63
N PHE A 119 -19.42 -1.53 19.36
CA PHE A 119 -20.31 -0.45 18.90
C PHE A 119 -20.73 -0.59 17.43
N THR A 120 -20.14 -1.53 16.68
CA THR A 120 -20.53 -1.77 15.28
C THR A 120 -21.65 -2.80 15.12
N ASN A 121 -22.11 -3.42 16.20
CA ASN A 121 -23.19 -4.40 16.20
C ASN A 121 -24.57 -3.73 16.04
N LYS A 122 -25.53 -4.47 15.46
CA LYS A 122 -26.88 -3.94 15.17
C LYS A 122 -27.65 -3.45 16.40
N ASP A 123 -27.37 -4.02 17.57
CA ASP A 123 -28.08 -3.74 18.83
C ASP A 123 -27.30 -2.80 19.77
N ALA A 124 -26.11 -2.34 19.36
CA ALA A 124 -25.31 -1.43 20.17
C ALA A 124 -25.77 0.01 19.96
N ALA A 125 -26.12 0.70 21.05
CA ALA A 125 -26.34 2.14 21.01
C ALA A 125 -24.99 2.84 20.80
N TYR A 126 -24.87 3.55 19.68
CA TYR A 126 -23.80 4.52 19.47
C TYR A 126 -24.16 5.75 20.32
N ILE A 127 -23.40 6.00 21.39
CA ILE A 127 -23.63 7.12 22.32
C ILE A 127 -22.84 8.33 21.85
#